data_AF-A0A1S8CAH7-F1
#
_entry.id   AF-A0A1S8CAH7-F1
#
_cell.length_a   1.000
_cell.length_b   1.000
_cell.length_c   1.000
_cell.angle_alpha   90.00
_cell.angle_beta   90.00
_cell.angle_gamma   90.00
#
_symmetry.space_group_name_H-M   'P 1'
#
loop_
_entity.id
_entity.type
_entity.pdbx_description
1 polymer ?
#
loop_
_entity_poly.entity_id
_entity_poly.type
_entity_poly.pdbx_seq_one_letter_code
_entity_poly.pdbx_strand_id
1 'polypeptide(L)'
;MSTDAHDGTQLPDDAHDDVDINSCDDVLTHVFEFLDHETNDARRAVIAEHLEDCSPCLRQFGIEQEFKALVRRRCGGDAPPPGLRDRIKVQLTTVSFEEDGTQVRIERTSVETYTEQLPGERPTA
;
A
#
# COMPACT_ATOMS: atom_id res chain seq x y z
N MET A 1 30.97 -31.57 -15.73
CA MET A 1 31.03 -30.11 -15.91
C MET A 1 29.93 -29.72 -16.89
N SER A 2 28.74 -29.43 -16.37
CA SER A 2 27.68 -28.74 -17.10
C SER A 2 27.00 -27.85 -16.08
N THR A 3 27.23 -26.55 -16.19
CA THR A 3 26.50 -25.54 -15.44
C THR A 3 25.28 -25.18 -16.26
N ASP A 4 24.12 -25.59 -15.77
CA ASP A 4 22.80 -25.19 -16.26
C ASP A 4 22.69 -23.67 -16.27
N ALA A 5 22.50 -23.11 -17.46
CA ALA A 5 22.10 -21.73 -17.66
C ALA A 5 20.65 -21.60 -17.19
N HIS A 6 20.43 -20.91 -16.09
CA HIS A 6 19.08 -20.49 -15.70
C HIS A 6 18.64 -19.39 -16.67
N ASP A 7 17.84 -19.83 -17.63
CA ASP A 7 16.98 -19.02 -18.48
C ASP A 7 16.16 -18.09 -17.57
N GLY A 8 16.44 -16.79 -17.69
CA GLY A 8 15.68 -15.76 -17.00
C GLY A 8 14.27 -15.76 -17.56
N THR A 9 13.38 -16.53 -16.93
CA THR A 9 11.95 -16.37 -17.12
C THR A 9 11.61 -14.97 -16.62
N GLN A 10 11.63 -14.04 -17.56
CA GLN A 10 11.04 -12.72 -17.44
C GLN A 10 9.56 -12.99 -17.19
N LEU A 11 9.20 -12.98 -15.90
CA LEU A 11 7.80 -12.91 -15.48
C LEU A 11 7.21 -11.72 -16.23
N PRO A 12 6.08 -11.88 -16.93
CA PRO A 12 5.45 -10.74 -17.57
C PRO A 12 5.15 -9.74 -16.45
N ASP A 13 5.71 -8.53 -16.59
CA ASP A 13 5.32 -7.36 -15.80
C ASP A 13 3.81 -7.39 -15.62
N ASP A 14 3.39 -7.23 -14.37
CA ASP A 14 2.00 -7.15 -13.93
C ASP A 14 1.14 -6.57 -15.04
N ALA A 15 0.46 -7.45 -15.76
CA ALA A 15 -0.59 -7.05 -16.66
C ALA A 15 -1.65 -6.45 -15.75
N HIS A 16 -1.54 -5.13 -15.56
CA HIS A 16 -2.66 -4.26 -15.30
C HIS A 16 -3.63 -4.52 -16.46
N ASP A 17 -4.37 -5.62 -16.36
CA ASP A 17 -5.50 -5.91 -17.21
C ASP A 17 -6.34 -4.64 -17.13
N ASP A 18 -6.52 -3.97 -18.26
CA ASP A 18 -7.41 -2.84 -18.45
C ASP A 18 -8.86 -3.35 -18.24
N VAL A 19 -9.18 -3.77 -17.02
CA VAL A 19 -10.50 -4.27 -16.65
C VAL A 19 -11.43 -3.06 -16.64
N ASP A 20 -12.36 -3.09 -17.57
CA ASP A 20 -13.35 -2.05 -17.76
C ASP A 20 -14.42 -2.16 -16.66
N ILE A 21 -14.33 -1.30 -15.63
CA ILE A 21 -15.21 -1.31 -14.46
C ILE A 21 -16.53 -0.61 -14.83
N ASN A 22 -17.54 -1.39 -15.22
CA ASN A 22 -18.81 -0.85 -15.72
C ASN A 22 -20.04 -1.31 -14.94
N SER A 23 -19.89 -2.25 -14.00
CA SER A 23 -21.01 -2.80 -13.24
C SER A 23 -20.81 -2.72 -11.73
N CYS A 24 -21.90 -2.86 -10.98
CA CYS A 24 -21.85 -2.97 -9.52
C CYS A 24 -20.98 -4.15 -9.07
N ASP A 25 -21.03 -5.27 -9.79
CA ASP A 25 -20.25 -6.47 -9.45
C ASP A 25 -18.76 -6.24 -9.67
N ASP A 26 -18.37 -5.51 -10.71
CA ASP A 26 -16.96 -5.14 -10.95
C ASP A 26 -16.43 -4.22 -9.85
N VAL A 27 -17.24 -3.22 -9.46
CA VAL A 27 -16.88 -2.30 -8.37
C VAL A 27 -16.68 -3.06 -7.05
N LEU A 28 -17.60 -3.97 -6.72
CA LEU A 28 -17.50 -4.76 -5.49
C LEU A 28 -16.37 -5.78 -5.53
N THR A 29 -16.00 -6.29 -6.71
CA THR A 29 -14.85 -7.18 -6.89
C THR A 29 -13.54 -6.46 -6.56
N HIS A 30 -13.43 -5.18 -6.91
CA HIS A 30 -12.23 -4.36 -6.67
C HIS A 30 -12.31 -3.49 -5.41
N VAL A 31 -13.32 -3.69 -4.56
CA VAL A 31 -13.54 -2.86 -3.36
C VAL A 31 -12.37 -2.92 -2.38
N PHE A 32 -11.74 -4.09 -2.24
CA PHE A 32 -10.58 -4.27 -1.35
C PHE A 32 -9.34 -3.57 -1.89
N GLU A 33 -9.04 -3.71 -3.18
CA GLU A 33 -7.93 -2.98 -3.82
C GLU A 33 -8.11 -1.47 -3.69
N PHE A 34 -9.34 -0.98 -3.86
CA PHE A 34 -9.68 0.43 -3.65
C PHE A 34 -9.42 0.86 -2.19
N LEU A 35 -9.83 0.04 -1.22
CA LEU A 35 -9.64 0.24 0.23
C LEU A 35 -8.18 0.16 0.69
N ASP A 36 -7.35 -0.64 0.03
CA ASP A 36 -5.92 -0.80 0.32
C ASP A 36 -5.04 0.19 -0.46
N HIS A 37 -5.67 1.02 -1.28
CA HIS A 37 -5.03 1.94 -2.20
C HIS A 37 -4.14 1.28 -3.26
N GLU A 38 -4.47 0.05 -3.63
CA GLU A 38 -3.77 -0.77 -4.64
C GLU A 38 -4.39 -0.63 -6.05
N THR A 39 -5.29 0.35 -6.23
CA THR A 39 -5.84 0.72 -7.53
C THR A 39 -4.99 1.82 -8.17
N ASN A 40 -4.82 1.75 -9.50
CA ASN A 40 -4.29 2.87 -10.27
C ASN A 40 -5.29 4.06 -10.27
N ASP A 41 -4.81 5.24 -10.64
CA ASP A 41 -5.60 6.48 -10.55
C ASP A 41 -6.89 6.43 -11.41
N ALA A 42 -6.82 5.81 -12.60
CA ALA A 42 -7.96 5.68 -13.50
C ALA A 42 -9.06 4.80 -12.90
N ARG A 43 -8.72 3.60 -12.41
CA ARG A 43 -9.65 2.67 -11.76
C ARG A 43 -10.23 3.27 -10.49
N ARG A 44 -9.40 3.97 -9.70
CA ARG A 44 -9.85 4.66 -8.49
C ARG A 44 -10.94 5.70 -8.80
N ALA A 45 -10.75 6.50 -9.86
CA ALA A 45 -11.73 7.51 -10.24
C ALA A 45 -13.08 6.89 -10.60
N VAL A 46 -13.08 5.83 -11.41
CA VAL A 46 -14.31 5.12 -11.82
C VAL A 46 -15.03 4.49 -10.63
N ILE A 47 -14.30 3.82 -9.73
CA ILE A 47 -14.89 3.23 -8.52
C ILE A 47 -15.47 4.32 -7.61
N ALA A 48 -14.76 5.43 -7.43
CA ALA A 48 -15.23 6.54 -6.60
C ALA A 48 -16.54 7.15 -7.15
N GLU A 49 -16.59 7.45 -8.45
CA GLU A 49 -17.79 7.95 -9.12
C GLU A 49 -18.98 6.99 -8.94
N HIS A 50 -18.77 5.68 -9.15
CA HIS A 50 -19.84 4.70 -8.94
C HIS A 50 -20.32 4.65 -7.48
N LEU A 51 -19.42 4.72 -6.49
CA LEU A 51 -19.81 4.73 -5.08
C LEU A 51 -20.59 5.99 -4.69
N GLU A 52 -20.32 7.12 -5.34
CA GLU A 52 -21.09 8.36 -5.15
C GLU A 52 -22.52 8.24 -5.70
N ASP A 53 -22.68 7.61 -6.87
CA ASP A 53 -23.97 7.49 -7.56
C ASP A 53 -24.80 6.26 -7.14
N CYS A 54 -24.16 5.20 -6.62
CA CYS A 54 -24.80 3.92 -6.34
C CYS A 54 -24.93 3.64 -4.83
N SER A 55 -26.05 4.05 -4.23
CA SER A 55 -26.36 3.81 -2.81
C SER A 55 -26.22 2.35 -2.34
N PRO A 56 -26.60 1.31 -3.13
CA PRO A 56 -26.34 -0.08 -2.76
C PRO A 56 -24.86 -0.41 -2.61
N CYS A 57 -24.01 -0.01 -3.57
CA CYS A 57 -22.57 -0.25 -3.51
C CYS A 57 -21.92 0.54 -2.37
N LEU A 58 -22.35 1.79 -2.14
CA LEU A 58 -21.87 2.60 -1.03
C LEU A 58 -22.12 1.93 0.34
N ARG A 59 -23.28 1.29 0.52
CA ARG A 59 -23.57 0.53 1.75
C ARG A 59 -22.64 -0.67 1.90
N GLN A 60 -22.43 -1.44 0.83
CA GLN A 60 -21.54 -2.60 0.89
C GLN A 60 -20.09 -2.17 1.18
N PHE A 61 -19.60 -1.15 0.49
CA PHE A 61 -18.31 -0.52 0.76
C PHE A 61 -18.16 -0.09 2.22
N GLY A 62 -19.18 0.54 2.81
CA GLY A 62 -19.19 0.89 4.24
C GLY A 62 -19.05 -0.31 5.17
N ILE A 63 -19.67 -1.44 4.84
CA ILE A 63 -19.54 -2.69 5.60
C ILE A 63 -18.11 -3.22 5.51
N GLU A 64 -17.51 -3.24 4.31
CA GLU A 64 -16.14 -3.71 4.12
C GLU A 64 -15.11 -2.83 4.85
N GLN A 65 -15.33 -1.51 4.88
CA GLN A 65 -14.52 -0.58 5.67
C GLN A 65 -14.55 -0.92 7.17
N GLU A 66 -15.76 -1.08 7.73
CA GLU A 66 -15.91 -1.41 9.15
C GLU A 66 -15.34 -2.80 9.47
N PHE A 67 -15.50 -3.76 8.55
CA PHE A 67 -14.91 -5.08 8.67
C PHE A 67 -13.37 -5.01 8.71
N LYS A 68 -12.75 -4.29 7.77
CA LYS A 68 -11.30 -4.06 7.74
C LYS A 68 -10.81 -3.36 9.01
N ALA A 69 -11.54 -2.35 9.49
CA ALA A 69 -11.22 -1.65 10.73
C ALA A 69 -11.34 -2.56 11.97
N LEU A 70 -12.31 -3.49 11.98
CA LEU A 70 -12.45 -4.50 13.04
C LEU A 70 -11.27 -5.48 13.02
N VAL A 71 -10.93 -6.01 11.84
CA VAL A 71 -9.78 -6.92 11.67
C VAL A 71 -8.50 -6.24 12.13
N ARG A 72 -8.25 -4.99 11.73
CA ARG A 72 -7.07 -4.24 12.20
C ARG A 72 -7.03 -4.09 13.73
N ARG A 73 -8.16 -3.83 14.37
CA ARG A 73 -8.24 -3.68 15.84
C ARG A 73 -8.05 -4.99 16.61
N ARG A 74 -8.46 -6.14 16.03
CA ARG A 74 -8.43 -7.44 16.71
C ARG A 74 -7.27 -8.33 16.30
N CYS A 75 -6.76 -8.14 15.09
CA CYS A 75 -5.79 -9.01 14.44
C CYS A 75 -4.58 -8.22 13.89
N GLY A 76 -4.47 -6.90 14.14
CA GLY A 76 -3.43 -6.01 13.60
C GLY A 76 -1.99 -6.24 14.10
N GLY A 77 -1.73 -7.35 14.77
CA GLY A 77 -0.40 -7.80 15.17
C GLY A 77 0.10 -7.24 16.50
N ASP A 78 1.19 -7.85 16.97
CA ASP A 78 1.94 -7.39 18.13
C ASP A 78 2.66 -6.08 17.81
N ALA A 79 2.96 -5.31 18.87
CA ALA A 79 3.81 -4.14 18.72
C ALA A 79 5.12 -4.52 18.01
N PRO A 80 5.55 -3.78 16.97
CA PRO A 80 6.78 -4.08 16.27
C PRO A 80 7.96 -4.08 17.25
N PRO A 81 8.98 -4.92 17.03
CA PRO A 81 10.10 -5.03 17.96
C PRO A 81 10.79 -3.68 18.14
N PRO A 82 11.26 -3.37 19.37
CA PRO A 82 11.94 -2.12 19.66
C PRO A 82 13.15 -1.93 18.73
N GLY A 83 13.36 -0.71 18.25
CA GLY A 83 14.48 -0.37 17.35
C GLY A 83 14.29 -0.78 15.88
N LEU A 84 13.20 -1.44 15.50
CA LEU A 84 12.94 -1.78 14.08
C LEU A 84 12.90 -0.53 13.20
N ARG A 85 12.23 0.53 13.67
CA ARG A 85 12.16 1.81 12.95
C ARG A 85 13.54 2.42 12.72
N ASP A 86 14.42 2.36 13.72
CA ASP A 86 15.76 2.92 13.61
C ASP A 86 16.63 2.11 12.64
N ARG A 87 16.50 0.77 12.68
CA ARG A 87 17.19 -0.11 11.72
C ARG A 87 16.75 0.15 10.29
N ILE A 88 15.44 0.34 10.04
CA ILE A 88 14.91 0.69 8.72
C ILE A 88 15.49 2.04 8.26
N LYS A 89 15.49 3.08 9.12
CA LYS A 89 16.07 4.39 8.78
C LYS A 89 17.54 4.30 8.40
N VAL A 90 18.32 3.47 9.08
CA VAL A 90 19.74 3.24 8.75
C VAL A 90 19.88 2.58 7.38
N GLN A 91 19.08 1.55 7.08
CA GLN A 91 19.10 0.87 5.78
C GLN A 91 18.66 1.78 4.62
N LEU A 92 17.76 2.74 4.87
CA LEU A 92 17.34 3.73 3.89
C LEU A 92 18.33 4.91 3.71
N THR A 93 19.38 4.98 4.54
CA THR A 93 20.39 6.05 4.43
C THR A 93 21.57 5.56 3.60
N THR A 94 21.81 6.20 2.46
CA THR A 94 22.97 5.91 1.60
C THR A 94 24.04 6.97 1.83
N VAL A 95 25.27 6.53 2.10
CA VAL A 95 26.44 7.40 2.21
C VAL A 95 27.42 7.01 1.10
N SER A 96 27.73 7.95 0.22
CA SER A 96 28.71 7.77 -0.85
C SER A 96 29.85 8.78 -0.72
N PHE A 97 31.02 8.35 -1.17
CA PHE A 97 32.25 9.14 -1.19
C PHE A 97 32.71 9.26 -2.64
N GLU A 98 33.09 10.47 -3.06
CA GLU A 98 33.76 10.64 -4.35
C GLU A 98 35.21 10.13 -4.25
N GLU A 99 35.75 9.53 -5.32
CA GLU A 99 37.04 8.81 -5.33
C GLU A 99 38.23 9.66 -4.84
N ASP A 100 38.13 10.98 -4.94
CA ASP A 100 39.16 11.93 -4.49
C ASP A 100 39.09 12.23 -2.98
N GLY A 101 38.17 11.60 -2.25
CA GLY A 101 37.99 11.74 -0.80
C GLY A 101 37.60 13.14 -0.32
N THR A 102 37.35 14.07 -1.25
CA THR A 102 37.14 15.50 -0.96
C THR A 102 35.67 15.83 -0.70
N GLN A 103 34.75 14.93 -1.09
CA GLN A 103 33.31 15.14 -0.94
C GLN A 103 32.59 13.90 -0.39
N VAL A 104 31.78 14.12 0.65
CA VAL A 104 30.88 13.13 1.26
C VAL A 104 29.44 13.51 0.91
N ARG A 105 28.69 12.62 0.27
CA ARG A 105 27.27 12.80 -0.04
C ARG A 105 26.43 11.86 0.82
N ILE A 106 25.53 12.45 1.62
CA ILE A 106 24.59 11.71 2.45
C ILE A 106 23.20 11.87 1.83
N GLU A 107 22.64 10.78 1.32
CA GLU A 107 21.27 10.74 0.83
C GLU A 107 20.39 10.12 1.91
N ARG A 108 19.56 10.96 2.54
CA ARG A 108 18.55 10.52 3.50
C ARG A 108 17.20 10.55 2.81
N THR A 109 16.63 9.37 2.56
CA THR A 109 15.24 9.24 2.14
C THR A 109 14.33 9.62 3.31
N SER A 110 13.67 10.78 3.22
CA SER A 110 12.65 11.18 4.19
C SER A 110 11.35 10.45 3.87
N VAL A 111 10.83 9.69 4.84
CA VAL A 111 9.49 9.12 4.76
C VAL A 111 8.54 10.06 5.48
N GLU A 112 7.62 10.66 4.74
CA GLU A 112 6.47 11.36 5.32
C GLU A 112 5.44 10.32 5.76
N THR A 113 5.22 10.21 7.07
CA THR A 113 4.20 9.32 7.61
C THR A 113 2.88 10.06 7.69
N TYR A 114 1.96 9.75 6.79
CA TYR A 114 0.56 10.15 6.88
C TYR A 114 -0.14 9.20 7.83
N THR A 115 -0.30 9.61 9.10
CA THR A 115 -1.22 8.91 9.99
C THR A 115 -2.62 9.39 9.69
N GLU A 116 -3.41 8.60 8.97
CA GLU A 116 -4.86 8.76 8.98
C GLU A 116 -5.35 8.61 10.42
N GLN A 117 -5.67 9.74 11.02
CA GLN A 117 -6.22 9.80 12.36
C GLN A 117 -7.69 9.37 12.25
N LEU A 118 -7.95 8.07 12.40
CA LEU A 118 -9.30 7.54 12.49
C LEU A 118 -10.04 8.26 13.63
N PRO A 119 -11.22 8.86 13.41
CA PRO A 119 -11.96 9.53 14.47
C PRO A 119 -12.50 8.48 15.44
N GLY A 120 -12.00 8.41 16.68
CA GLY A 120 -12.65 7.59 17.71
C GLY A 120 -11.88 7.17 18.96
N GLU A 121 -10.56 7.36 19.06
CA GLU A 121 -9.84 6.91 20.26
C GLU A 121 -9.95 7.93 21.39
N ARG A 122 -10.95 7.75 22.28
CA ARG A 122 -10.93 8.37 23.62
C ARG A 122 -9.95 7.59 24.50
N PRO A 123 -8.99 8.26 25.17
CA PRO A 123 -8.15 7.61 26.17
C PRO A 123 -9.01 7.13 27.34
N THR A 124 -9.02 5.84 27.62
CA THR A 124 -9.45 5.32 28.93
C THR A 124 -8.44 5.78 29.98
N ALA A 125 -8.92 6.58 30.92
CA ALA A 125 -8.25 6.87 32.19
C ALA A 125 -8.29 5.66 33.13
#